data_AF-A0A1Y0H178-F1
#
_entry.id   AF-A0A1Y0H178-F1
#
_cell.length_a   1.000
_cell.length_b   1.000
_cell.length_c   1.000
_cell.angle_alpha   90.00
_cell.angle_beta   90.00
_cell.angle_gamma   90.00
#
_symmetry.space_group_name_H-M   'P 1'
#
loop_
_entity.id
_entity.type
_entity.pdbx_description
1 polymer ?
#
loop_
_entity_poly.entity_id
_entity_poly.type
_entity_poly.pdbx_seq_one_letter_code
_entity_poly.pdbx_strand_id
1 'polypeptide(L)'
;MCGEMILANAKFPLGQLVATSYAASQLPPDDVAMAIGRHASGDWGEVCDEDRASNEEALIEGLRLMSVYTSTSGLTFWIITEWDRSITTVLLPRITNSSDLMRGRFFLSRT
;
A
#
# COMPACT_ATOMS: atom_id res chain seq x y z
N MET A 1 0.97 22.06 -13.22
CA MET A 1 2.26 21.81 -12.56
C MET A 1 2.06 20.60 -11.67
N CYS A 2 2.33 19.40 -12.18
CA CYS A 2 2.28 18.19 -11.37
C CYS A 2 3.55 18.19 -10.53
N GLY A 3 3.42 18.47 -9.24
CA GLY A 3 4.56 18.50 -8.32
C GLY A 3 5.22 17.12 -8.30
N GLU A 4 6.51 17.09 -8.59
CA GLU A 4 7.38 15.98 -8.23
C GLU A 4 7.19 15.72 -6.73
N MET A 5 6.55 14.59 -6.40
CA MET A 5 6.65 14.06 -5.05
C MET A 5 8.09 13.58 -4.87
N ILE A 6 8.95 14.45 -4.34
CA ILE A 6 10.30 14.06 -3.93
C ILE A 6 10.16 13.14 -2.72
N LEU A 7 10.24 11.84 -2.95
CA LEU A 7 10.32 10.82 -1.91
C LEU A 7 11.75 10.77 -1.37
N ALA A 8 12.10 11.75 -0.54
CA ALA A 8 13.47 11.98 -0.06
C ALA A 8 14.10 10.82 0.75
N ASN A 9 13.37 9.71 0.96
CA ASN A 9 13.85 8.54 1.70
C ASN A 9 13.21 7.21 1.23
N ALA A 10 12.97 7.04 -0.07
CA ALA A 10 12.36 5.82 -0.60
C ALA A 10 13.33 4.61 -0.51
N LYS A 11 12.89 3.51 0.11
CA LYS A 11 13.60 2.22 0.18
C LYS A 11 13.55 1.43 -1.13
N PHE A 12 12.55 1.67 -1.99
CA PHE A 12 12.32 0.96 -3.25
C PHE A 12 11.58 1.85 -4.27
N PRO A 13 11.69 1.56 -5.58
CA PRO A 13 10.90 2.27 -6.60
C PRO A 13 9.43 1.84 -6.56
N LEU A 14 8.52 2.79 -6.77
CA LEU A 14 7.07 2.52 -6.79
C LEU A 14 6.55 2.10 -8.18
N GLY A 15 7.35 2.24 -9.23
CA GLY A 15 6.90 1.98 -10.60
C GLY A 15 5.67 2.83 -10.98
N GLN A 16 4.72 2.22 -11.68
CA GLN A 16 3.47 2.86 -12.06
C GLN A 16 2.48 2.87 -10.88
N LEU A 17 2.09 4.07 -10.46
CA LEU A 17 1.01 4.27 -9.49
C LEU A 17 -0.36 4.10 -10.16
N VAL A 18 -1.16 3.17 -9.65
CA VAL A 18 -2.55 2.98 -10.07
C VAL A 18 -3.46 2.93 -8.84
N ALA A 19 -4.73 3.24 -9.03
CA ALA A 19 -5.75 3.09 -8.01
C ALA A 19 -6.96 2.38 -8.59
N THR A 20 -7.59 1.51 -7.80
CA THR A 20 -8.90 0.97 -8.20
C THR A 20 -9.92 2.10 -8.29
N SER A 21 -10.88 2.00 -9.22
CA SER A 21 -11.89 3.05 -9.43
C SER A 21 -12.66 3.38 -8.15
N TYR A 22 -12.92 2.37 -7.32
CA TYR A 22 -13.56 2.57 -6.02
C TYR A 22 -12.67 3.38 -5.07
N ALA A 23 -11.40 3.01 -4.90
CA ALA A 23 -10.46 3.77 -4.08
C ALA A 23 -10.32 5.22 -4.54
N ALA A 24 -10.16 5.44 -5.86
CA ALA A 24 -10.05 6.77 -6.44
C ALA A 24 -11.30 7.64 -6.21
N SER A 25 -12.49 7.02 -6.10
CA SER A 25 -13.74 7.74 -5.85
C SER A 25 -14.02 8.05 -4.38
N GLN A 26 -13.37 7.36 -3.45
CA GLN A 26 -13.68 7.45 -2.01
C GLN A 26 -12.56 8.09 -1.19
N LEU A 27 -11.29 7.92 -1.59
CA LEU A 27 -10.15 8.34 -0.79
C LEU A 27 -9.76 9.80 -1.10
N PRO A 28 -9.50 10.63 -0.07
CA PRO A 28 -8.91 11.94 -0.27
C PRO A 28 -7.53 11.84 -0.97
N PRO A 29 -7.28 12.62 -2.04
CA PRO A 29 -6.01 12.55 -2.77
C PRO A 29 -4.77 12.80 -1.89
N ASP A 30 -4.86 13.71 -0.92
CA ASP A 30 -3.76 14.04 -0.01
C ASP A 30 -3.41 12.87 0.92
N ASP A 31 -4.41 12.14 1.41
CA ASP A 31 -4.21 10.94 2.23
C ASP A 31 -3.51 9.83 1.44
N VAL A 32 -3.90 9.66 0.16
CA VAL A 32 -3.27 8.70 -0.74
C VAL A 32 -1.82 9.09 -1.01
N ALA A 33 -1.55 10.37 -1.31
CA ALA A 33 -0.20 10.86 -1.56
C ALA A 33 0.72 10.65 -0.35
N MET A 34 0.24 10.99 0.85
CA MET A 34 0.97 10.77 2.10
C MET A 34 1.22 9.29 2.36
N ALA A 35 0.21 8.44 2.18
CA ALA A 35 0.33 6.99 2.36
C ALA A 35 1.33 6.36 1.37
N ILE A 36 1.36 6.81 0.12
CA ILE A 36 2.35 6.37 -0.87
C ILE A 36 3.77 6.73 -0.40
N GLY A 37 3.96 7.94 0.13
CA GLY A 37 5.27 8.35 0.64
C GLY A 37 5.74 7.52 1.84
N ARG A 38 4.82 7.20 2.74
CA ARG A 38 5.06 6.30 3.88
C ARG A 38 5.38 4.87 3.42
N HIS A 39 4.64 4.35 2.44
CA HIS A 39 4.88 3.03 1.88
C HIS A 39 6.29 2.94 1.28
N ALA A 40 6.66 3.95 0.48
CA ALA A 40 7.99 4.02 -0.14
C ALA A 40 9.13 4.09 0.88
N SER A 41 8.93 4.72 2.06
CA SER A 41 9.94 4.77 3.12
C SER A 41 10.00 3.52 3.99
N GLY A 42 9.11 2.55 3.77
CA GLY A 42 8.98 1.34 4.58
C GLY A 42 8.22 1.54 5.88
N ASP A 43 7.43 2.61 6.00
CA ASP A 43 6.41 2.71 7.04
C ASP A 43 5.19 1.89 6.58
N TRP A 44 5.07 0.67 7.08
CA TRP A 44 4.01 -0.25 6.65
C TRP A 44 2.62 0.04 7.22
N GLY A 45 2.49 1.12 8.02
CA GLY A 45 1.23 1.52 8.63
C GLY A 45 0.70 0.50 9.65
N GLU A 46 -0.59 0.19 9.55
CA GLU A 46 -1.39 -0.58 10.52
C GLU A 46 -1.33 -2.10 10.31
N VAL A 47 -0.31 -2.62 9.63
CA VAL A 47 -0.05 -4.07 9.55
C VAL A 47 0.43 -4.63 10.90
N CYS A 48 0.15 -5.92 11.15
CA CYS A 48 0.67 -6.62 12.33
C CYS A 48 2.19 -6.85 12.25
N ASP A 49 2.79 -7.29 13.36
CA ASP A 49 4.25 -7.44 13.45
C ASP A 49 4.78 -8.54 12.51
N GLU A 50 4.01 -9.61 12.29
CA GLU A 50 4.35 -10.67 11.34
C GLU A 50 4.38 -10.17 9.90
N ASP A 51 3.38 -9.38 9.50
CA ASP A 51 3.31 -8.79 8.16
C ASP A 51 4.39 -7.72 7.96
N ARG A 52 4.70 -6.96 9.03
CA ARG A 52 5.82 -6.02 9.05
C ARG A 52 7.16 -6.72 8.82
N ALA A 53 7.42 -7.81 9.54
CA ALA A 53 8.63 -8.62 9.34
C ALA A 53 8.68 -9.21 7.92
N SER A 54 7.54 -9.68 7.42
CA SER A 54 7.42 -10.21 6.05
C SER A 54 7.74 -9.15 4.99
N ASN A 55 7.32 -7.89 5.19
CA ASN A 55 7.69 -6.80 4.28
C ASN A 55 9.19 -6.47 4.31
N GLU A 56 9.82 -6.46 5.49
CA GLU A 56 11.27 -6.22 5.59
C GLU A 56 12.07 -7.34 4.92
N GLU A 57 11.64 -8.59 5.03
CA GLU A 57 12.22 -9.72 4.29
C GLU A 57 11.96 -9.58 2.78
N ALA A 58 10.74 -9.22 2.38
CA ALA A 58 10.35 -9.01 0.99
C ALA A 58 11.12 -7.89 0.29
N LEU A 59 11.66 -6.91 1.03
CA LEU A 59 12.59 -5.90 0.49
C LEU A 59 13.91 -6.53 0.00
N ILE A 60 14.38 -7.57 0.69
CA ILE A 60 15.64 -8.26 0.39
C ILE A 60 15.40 -9.32 -0.70
N GLU A 61 14.34 -10.11 -0.54
CA GLU A 61 14.03 -11.26 -1.40
C GLU A 61 13.32 -10.86 -2.71
N GLY A 62 12.99 -9.57 -2.88
CA GLY A 62 12.29 -9.09 -4.07
C GLY A 62 10.87 -9.64 -4.18
N LEU A 63 10.14 -9.72 -3.06
CA LEU A 63 8.75 -10.17 -3.01
C LEU A 63 7.78 -8.98 -2.94
N ARG A 64 6.49 -9.23 -3.18
CA ARG A 64 5.43 -8.20 -3.08
C ARG A 64 5.43 -7.54 -1.69
N LEU A 65 5.19 -6.24 -1.66
CA LEU A 65 5.07 -5.44 -0.44
C LEU A 65 3.62 -4.99 -0.23
N MET A 66 3.21 -4.85 1.03
CA MET A 66 1.87 -4.39 1.38
C MET A 66 1.87 -3.44 2.57
N SER A 67 1.07 -2.39 2.52
CA SER A 67 0.82 -1.51 3.66
C SER A 67 -0.66 -1.23 3.83
N VAL A 68 -1.03 -0.93 5.06
CA VAL A 68 -2.41 -0.63 5.45
C VAL A 68 -2.44 0.73 6.14
N TYR A 69 -3.33 1.61 5.69
CA TYR A 69 -3.51 2.93 6.29
C TYR A 69 -4.99 3.24 6.43
N THR A 70 -5.31 4.11 7.38
CA THR A 70 -6.63 4.68 7.55
C THR A 70 -6.62 6.14 7.12
N SER A 71 -7.54 6.51 6.22
CA SER A 71 -7.70 7.89 5.75
C SER A 71 -8.27 8.79 6.85
N THR A 72 -8.16 10.10 6.67
CA THR A 72 -8.81 11.10 7.53
C THR A 72 -10.34 10.97 7.53
N SER A 73 -10.91 10.32 6.51
CA SER A 73 -12.33 9.99 6.42
C SER A 73 -12.70 8.68 7.13
N GLY A 74 -11.74 8.03 7.82
CA GLY A 74 -11.94 6.79 8.57
C GLY A 74 -11.99 5.53 7.69
N LEU A 75 -11.59 5.62 6.41
CA LEU A 75 -11.58 4.47 5.50
C LEU A 75 -10.21 3.80 5.52
N THR A 76 -10.17 2.51 5.86
CA THR A 76 -8.94 1.71 5.80
C THR A 76 -8.70 1.21 4.38
N PHE A 77 -7.56 1.56 3.80
CA PHE A 77 -7.16 1.19 2.45
C PHE A 77 -5.75 0.61 2.44
N TRP A 78 -5.43 -0.11 1.36
CA TRP A 78 -4.16 -0.80 1.20
C TRP A 78 -3.36 -0.20 0.05
N ILE A 79 -2.04 -0.27 0.18
CA ILE A 79 -1.08 -0.01 -0.88
C ILE A 79 -0.26 -1.27 -1.09
N ILE A 80 -0.25 -1.78 -2.32
CA ILE A 80 0.46 -3.00 -2.69
C ILE A 80 1.46 -2.67 -3.79
N THR A 81 2.73 -3.04 -3.62
CA THR A 81 3.75 -2.96 -4.67
C THR A 81 4.15 -4.35 -5.11
N GLU A 82 4.04 -4.62 -6.41
CA GLU A 82 4.38 -5.92 -6.99
C GLU A 82 5.86 -6.29 -6.79
N TRP A 83 6.15 -7.60 -6.87
CA TRP A 83 7.47 -8.15 -6.57
C TRP A 83 8.58 -7.55 -7.44
N ASP A 84 8.28 -7.25 -8.70
CA ASP A 84 9.19 -6.61 -9.66
C ASP A 84 9.22 -5.08 -9.56
N ARG A 85 8.48 -4.50 -8.62
CA ARG A 85 8.34 -3.05 -8.39
C ARG A 85 7.83 -2.28 -9.61
N SER A 86 7.17 -2.96 -10.56
CA SER A 86 6.65 -2.33 -11.77
C SER A 86 5.38 -1.53 -11.54
N ILE A 87 4.56 -1.95 -10.56
CA ILE A 87 3.25 -1.37 -10.29
C ILE A 87 3.04 -1.28 -8.78
N THR A 88 2.55 -0.13 -8.34
CA THR A 88 1.99 0.07 -6.99
C THR A 88 0.51 0.43 -7.11
N THR A 89 -0.33 -0.38 -6.48
CA THR A 89 -1.79 -0.24 -6.52
C THR A 89 -2.33 0.25 -5.18
N VAL A 90 -3.14 1.31 -5.22
CA VAL A 90 -3.98 1.77 -4.11
C VAL A 90 -5.36 1.13 -4.24
N LEU A 91 -5.79 0.42 -3.20
CA LEU A 91 -7.07 -0.27 -3.20
C LEU A 91 -7.82 -0.06 -1.88
N LEU A 92 -9.13 0.15 -1.99
CA LEU A 92 -10.03 0.25 -0.86
C LEU A 92 -10.85 -1.04 -0.81
N PRO A 93 -10.63 -1.91 0.19
CA PRO A 93 -11.40 -3.14 0.32
C PRO A 93 -12.89 -2.81 0.49
N ARG A 94 -13.76 -3.57 -0.18
CA ARG A 94 -15.22 -3.44 0.01
C ARG A 94 -15.74 -4.13 1.27
N ILE A 95 -14.86 -4.67 2.12
CA ILE A 95 -15.24 -5.67 3.12
C ILE A 95 -15.54 -5.01 4.47
N THR A 96 -16.75 -5.25 4.97
CA THR A 96 -17.33 -4.62 6.17
C THR A 96 -17.08 -5.37 7.48
N ASN A 97 -16.27 -6.45 7.49
CA ASN A 97 -16.03 -7.28 8.67
C ASN A 97 -14.54 -7.34 9.06
N SER A 98 -14.24 -7.20 10.36
CA SER A 98 -12.87 -7.15 10.91
C SER A 98 -12.02 -8.38 10.60
N SER A 99 -12.61 -9.56 10.34
CA SER A 99 -11.87 -10.78 10.00
C SER A 99 -11.28 -10.76 8.59
N ASP A 100 -11.87 -9.99 7.68
CA ASP A 100 -11.45 -9.93 6.28
C ASP A 100 -10.37 -8.86 6.05
N LEU A 101 -10.35 -7.83 6.91
CA LEU A 101 -9.24 -6.87 7.00
C LEU A 101 -7.92 -7.57 7.43
N MET A 102 -8.02 -8.60 8.27
CA MET A 102 -6.87 -9.34 8.80
C MET A 102 -6.36 -10.44 7.87
N ARG A 103 -7.00 -10.66 6.71
CA ARG A 103 -6.60 -11.67 5.73
C ARG A 103 -6.36 -11.02 4.37
N GLY A 104 -5.25 -10.30 4.25
CA GLY A 104 -4.63 -9.93 2.95
C GLY A 104 -4.37 -11.11 2.00
N ARG A 105 -4.68 -12.34 2.42
CA ARG A 105 -4.59 -13.59 1.65
C ARG A 105 -5.36 -13.61 0.33
N PHE A 106 -6.37 -12.75 0.11
CA PHE A 106 -7.06 -12.71 -1.17
C PHE A 106 -6.22 -12.12 -2.31
N PHE A 107 -5.19 -11.31 -2.01
CA PHE A 107 -4.27 -10.76 -3.00
C PHE A 107 -2.89 -11.41 -2.96
N LEU A 108 -2.54 -12.17 -1.92
CA LEU A 108 -1.21 -12.79 -1.74
C LEU A 108 -1.05 -14.17 -2.41
N SER A 109 -2.07 -14.73 -3.06
CA SER A 109 -1.89 -15.98 -3.83
C SER A 109 -1.25 -15.70 -5.18
N ARG A 110 0.04 -15.98 -5.28
CA ARG A 110 0.86 -16.20 -6.48
C ARG A 110 0.11 -16.15 -7.82
N THR A 111 0.41 -15.13 -8.60
CA THR A 111 0.52 -15.19 -10.06
C THR A 111 1.80 -14.47 -10.44
#